data_AF-R4KAR7-F1
#
_entry.id   AF-R4KAR7-F1
#
_cell.length_a   1.000
_cell.length_b   1.000
_cell.length_c   1.000
_cell.angle_alpha   90.00
_cell.angle_beta   90.00
_cell.angle_gamma   90.00
#
_symmetry.space_group_name_H-M   'P 1'
#
loop_
_entity.id
_entity.type
_entity.pdbx_description
1 polymer ?
#
loop_
_entity_poly.entity_id
_entity_poly.type
_entity_poly.pdbx_seq_one_letter_code
_entity_poly.pdbx_strand_id
1 'polypeptide(L)'
;MIYLAYKPIHTNRGVIMSRDVIIEVVVTEPLGTSCRKLIYNAGLAAEKLGLGMKITSSDSLGDIAWQKEELGEQIVPPFILIGELVLGKDFDLEKLEQLIKDQREAKST
;
A
#
# COMPACT_ATOMS: atom_id res chain seq x y z
N MET A 1 4.60 -9.39 -16.22
CA MET A 1 3.51 -8.77 -15.44
C MET A 1 4.14 -7.54 -14.80
N ILE A 2 3.75 -6.33 -15.21
CA ILE A 2 4.43 -5.09 -14.82
C ILE A 2 3.84 -4.63 -13.48
N TYR A 3 4.66 -4.61 -12.43
CA TYR A 3 4.29 -4.05 -11.13
C TYR A 3 4.62 -2.56 -11.15
N LEU A 4 3.62 -1.72 -10.91
CA LEU A 4 3.73 -0.27 -11.09
C LEU A 4 4.10 0.39 -9.76
N ALA A 5 5.28 1.00 -9.69
CA ALA A 5 5.64 1.90 -8.59
C ALA A 5 4.84 3.21 -8.74
N TYR A 6 4.26 3.70 -7.66
CA TYR A 6 3.45 4.91 -7.62
C TYR A 6 4.06 5.89 -6.60
N LYS A 7 4.44 7.08 -7.06
CA LYS A 7 4.95 8.12 -6.16
C LYS A 7 3.84 9.08 -5.72
N PRO A 8 3.76 9.42 -4.42
CA PRO A 8 2.86 10.47 -3.95
C PRO A 8 3.28 11.84 -4.51
N ILE A 9 2.31 12.58 -5.08
CA ILE A 9 2.55 13.84 -5.80
C ILE A 9 3.01 14.98 -4.87
N HIS A 10 2.63 14.96 -3.58
CA HIS A 10 3.08 15.94 -2.59
C HIS A 10 3.45 15.25 -1.27
N THR A 11 4.75 15.13 -1.00
CA THR A 11 5.27 14.57 0.26
C THR A 11 5.89 15.68 1.11
N ASN A 12 5.09 16.24 2.02
CA ASN A 12 5.59 16.89 3.24
C ASN A 12 5.37 15.97 4.47
N ARG A 13 5.39 14.66 4.24
CA ARG A 13 5.43 13.67 5.32
C ARG A 13 6.86 13.20 5.40
N GLY A 14 7.54 13.57 6.49
CA GLY A 14 8.91 13.17 6.78
C GLY A 14 9.09 11.70 6.43
N VAL A 15 9.94 11.45 5.44
CA VAL A 15 10.31 10.13 4.99
C VAL A 15 10.90 9.43 6.20
N ILE A 16 10.13 8.53 6.82
CA ILE A 16 10.66 7.64 7.84
C ILE A 16 11.58 6.70 7.08
N MET A 17 12.87 7.07 7.03
CA MET A 17 13.97 6.24 6.54
C MET A 17 14.23 5.08 7.51
N SER A 18 13.20 4.34 7.92
CA SER A 18 13.40 3.07 8.62
C SER A 18 13.57 1.98 7.58
N ARG A 19 14.54 1.10 7.81
CA ARG A 19 14.84 -0.08 6.98
C ARG A 19 13.73 -1.14 7.00
N ASP A 20 12.59 -0.83 7.62
CA ASP A 20 11.45 -1.72 7.81
C ASP A 20 10.37 -1.41 6.79
N VAL A 21 10.02 -2.42 5.98
CA VAL A 21 8.87 -2.35 5.08
C VAL A 21 7.60 -2.31 5.94
N ILE A 22 6.83 -1.23 5.87
CA ILE A 22 5.52 -1.11 6.53
C ILE A 22 4.43 -1.26 5.46
N ILE A 23 3.44 -2.09 5.76
CA ILE A 23 2.21 -2.21 4.95
C ILE A 23 1.21 -1.16 5.45
N GLU A 24 0.91 -0.15 4.64
CA GLU A 24 -0.11 0.86 4.97
C GLU A 24 -1.38 0.62 4.15
N VAL A 25 -2.50 0.34 4.80
CA VAL A 25 -3.78 0.14 4.13
C VAL A 25 -4.58 1.44 4.19
N VAL A 26 -4.85 2.02 3.03
CA VAL A 26 -5.70 3.20 2.91
C VAL A 26 -7.13 2.75 2.69
N VAL A 27 -8.05 3.26 3.51
CA VAL A 27 -9.46 2.86 3.52
C VAL A 27 -10.37 4.07 3.46
N THR A 28 -11.57 3.88 2.91
CA THR A 28 -12.65 4.87 3.00
C THR A 28 -13.54 4.56 4.21
N GLU A 29 -14.05 5.62 4.84
CA GLU A 29 -15.12 5.52 5.84
C GLU A 29 -16.50 5.76 5.19
N PRO A 30 -17.55 5.02 5.60
CA PRO A 30 -17.54 3.92 6.56
C PRO A 30 -16.88 2.63 5.99
N LEU A 31 -16.27 1.84 6.88
CA LEU A 31 -15.55 0.60 6.50
C LEU A 31 -16.48 -0.48 5.91
N GLY A 32 -16.54 -0.50 4.58
CA GLY A 32 -17.22 -1.52 3.79
C GLY A 32 -16.49 -2.87 3.76
N THR A 33 -17.14 -3.88 3.17
CA THR A 33 -16.62 -5.26 3.09
C THR A 33 -15.28 -5.36 2.34
N SER A 34 -15.06 -4.54 1.32
CA SER A 34 -13.79 -4.45 0.59
C SER A 34 -12.64 -3.99 1.49
N CYS A 35 -12.85 -2.92 2.27
CA CYS A 35 -11.88 -2.43 3.24
C CYS A 35 -11.50 -3.51 4.25
N ARG A 36 -12.49 -4.22 4.80
CA ARG A 36 -12.27 -5.28 5.81
C ARG A 36 -11.46 -6.45 5.25
N LYS A 37 -11.79 -6.91 4.04
CA LYS A 37 -11.03 -7.97 3.36
C LYS A 37 -9.58 -7.56 3.11
N LEU A 38 -9.38 -6.32 2.66
CA LEU A 38 -8.04 -5.81 2.38
C LEU A 38 -7.20 -5.67 3.66
N ILE A 39 -7.79 -5.13 4.73
CA ILE A 39 -7.16 -5.07 6.07
C ILE A 39 -6.78 -6.47 6.54
N TYR A 40 -7.68 -7.44 6.44
CA TYR A 40 -7.44 -8.81 6.88
C TYR A 40 -6.27 -9.46 6.13
N ASN A 41 -6.28 -9.38 4.79
CA ASN A 41 -5.20 -9.94 3.97
C ASN A 41 -3.86 -9.25 4.24
N ALA A 42 -3.86 -7.92 4.36
CA ALA A 42 -2.66 -7.15 4.70
C ALA A 42 -2.12 -7.53 6.09
N GLY A 43 -3.01 -7.73 7.07
CA GLY A 43 -2.63 -8.17 8.42
C GLY A 43 -1.98 -9.54 8.43
N LEU A 44 -2.56 -10.51 7.72
CA LEU A 44 -1.96 -11.85 7.58
C LEU A 44 -0.58 -11.81 6.91
N ALA A 45 -0.43 -11.02 5.85
CA ALA A 45 0.87 -10.86 5.17
C ALA A 45 1.90 -10.22 6.11
N ALA A 46 1.51 -9.17 6.83
CA ALA A 46 2.38 -8.49 7.79
C ALA A 46 2.85 -9.45 8.89
N GLU A 47 1.94 -10.20 9.50
CA GLU A 47 2.25 -11.16 10.56
C GLU A 47 3.21 -12.24 10.06
N LYS A 48 2.91 -12.87 8.92
CA LYS A 48 3.71 -13.94 8.34
C LYS A 48 5.14 -13.49 7.97
N LEU A 49 5.29 -12.24 7.56
CA LEU A 49 6.57 -11.68 7.11
C LEU A 49 7.30 -10.90 8.20
N GLY A 50 6.71 -10.78 9.40
CA GLY A 50 7.28 -10.02 10.52
C GLY A 50 7.37 -8.52 10.26
N LEU A 51 6.37 -7.95 9.57
CA LEU A 51 6.34 -6.54 9.17
C LEU A 51 5.35 -5.72 10.01
N GLY A 52 5.61 -4.42 10.08
CA GLY A 52 4.64 -3.48 10.64
C GLY A 52 3.45 -3.27 9.68
N MET A 53 2.26 -3.07 10.24
CA MET A 53 1.07 -2.68 9.50
C MET A 53 0.46 -1.41 10.08
N LYS A 54 -0.03 -0.54 9.20
CA LYS A 54 -0.77 0.68 9.55
C LYS A 54 -2.06 0.75 8.73
N ILE A 55 -3.11 1.31 9.31
CA ILE A 55 -4.36 1.61 8.61
C ILE A 55 -4.55 3.12 8.63
N THR A 56 -4.86 3.71 7.48
CA THR A 56 -5.03 5.15 7.32
C THR A 56 -6.36 5.44 6.62
N SER A 57 -7.19 6.31 7.20
CA SER A 57 -8.39 6.80 6.53
C SER A 57 -8.00 7.74 5.38
N SER A 58 -8.68 7.59 4.24
CA SER A 58 -8.56 8.50 3.09
C SER A 58 -8.88 9.94 3.46
N ASP A 59 -9.79 10.14 4.42
CA ASP A 59 -10.21 11.48 4.84
C ASP A 59 -9.05 12.21 5.55
N SER A 60 -8.15 11.46 6.18
CA SER A 60 -6.91 11.95 6.80
C SER A 60 -5.78 12.23 5.80
N LEU A 61 -5.97 11.86 4.53
CA LEU A 61 -5.01 12.14 3.46
C LEU A 61 -5.29 13.47 2.75
N GLY A 62 -6.47 14.06 2.90
CA GLY A 62 -6.87 15.26 2.16
C GLY A 62 -6.84 15.02 0.64
N ASP A 63 -6.61 16.08 -0.14
CA ASP A 63 -6.57 16.03 -1.63
C ASP A 63 -5.31 15.33 -2.18
N ILE A 64 -4.66 14.44 -1.43
CA ILE A 64 -3.55 13.63 -1.93
C ILE A 64 -4.13 12.60 -2.91
N ALA A 65 -4.19 13.01 -4.18
CA ALA A 65 -4.46 12.13 -5.29
C ALA A 65 -3.20 11.27 -5.55
N TRP A 66 -3.32 9.97 -5.34
CA TRP A 66 -2.33 9.01 -5.81
C TRP A 66 -2.61 8.79 -7.29
N GLN A 67 -1.80 9.41 -8.16
CA GLN A 67 -1.96 9.24 -9.60
C GLN A 67 -1.04 8.14 -10.10
N LYS A 68 -1.55 7.38 -11.06
CA LYS A 68 -0.78 6.50 -11.92
C LYS A 68 0.00 7.37 -12.91
N GLU A 69 1.32 7.45 -12.75
CA GLU A 69 2.20 8.29 -13.61
C GLU A 69 2.01 8.03 -15.11
N GLU A 70 1.60 6.82 -15.51
CA GLU A 70 1.47 6.44 -16.94
C GLU A 70 0.07 6.60 -17.54
N LEU A 71 -1.00 6.78 -16.74
CA LEU A 71 -2.38 6.67 -17.25
C LEU A 71 -3.34 7.77 -16.80
N GLY A 72 -2.93 8.67 -15.90
CA GLY A 72 -3.81 9.72 -15.37
C GLY A 72 -5.02 9.18 -14.59
N GLU A 73 -5.03 7.88 -14.30
CA GLU A 73 -6.07 7.23 -13.50
C GLU A 73 -5.82 7.55 -12.02
N GLN A 74 -6.82 8.18 -11.40
CA GLN A 74 -6.85 8.41 -9.97
C GLN A 74 -7.10 7.07 -9.26
N ILE A 75 -6.24 6.73 -8.30
CA ILE A 75 -6.45 5.55 -7.46
C ILE A 75 -7.39 5.95 -6.33
N VAL A 76 -8.53 5.27 -6.28
CA VAL A 76 -9.54 5.48 -5.26
C VAL A 76 -9.38 4.39 -4.18
N PRO A 77 -9.38 4.74 -2.88
CA PRO A 77 -9.37 3.76 -1.82
C PRO A 77 -10.58 2.81 -1.88
N PRO A 78 -10.47 1.58 -1.35
CA PRO A 78 -9.35 1.08 -0.55
C PRO A 78 -8.17 0.56 -1.39
N PHE A 79 -6.94 0.78 -0.92
CA PHE A 79 -5.70 0.29 -1.54
C PHE A 79 -4.61 0.04 -0.47
N ILE A 80 -3.54 -0.67 -0.84
CA ILE A 80 -2.38 -0.93 0.01
C ILE A 80 -1.18 -0.12 -0.51
N LEU A 81 -0.42 0.44 0.41
CA LEU A 81 0.86 1.12 0.20
C LEU A 81 1.98 0.29 0.82
N ILE A 82 3.03 0.04 0.04
CA ILE A 82 4.26 -0.61 0.49
C ILE A 82 5.44 0.24 -0.03
N GLY A 83 5.92 1.16 0.79
CA GLY A 83 6.92 2.15 0.35
C GLY A 83 6.35 3.03 -0.78
N GLU A 84 6.92 2.92 -1.98
CA GLU A 84 6.46 3.61 -3.19
C GLU A 84 5.52 2.75 -4.05
N LEU A 85 5.05 1.60 -3.57
CA LEU A 85 4.15 0.72 -4.32
C LEU A 85 2.70 0.93 -3.87
N VAL A 86 1.77 1.17 -4.80
CA VAL A 86 0.33 1.17 -4.55
C VAL A 86 -0.30 -0.08 -5.17
N LEU A 87 -1.08 -0.81 -4.38
CA LEU A 87 -1.79 -2.01 -4.79
C LEU A 87 -3.29 -1.81 -4.62
N GLY A 88 -4.06 -2.08 -5.67
CA GLY A 88 -5.52 -1.95 -5.64
C GLY A 88 -6.20 -2.96 -4.71
N LYS A 89 -7.50 -2.75 -4.49
CA LYS A 89 -8.36 -3.56 -3.60
C LYS A 89 -8.48 -5.06 -3.94
N ASP A 90 -8.13 -5.46 -5.16
CA ASP A 90 -8.36 -6.82 -5.69
C ASP A 90 -7.11 -7.72 -5.55
N PHE A 91 -6.25 -7.44 -4.57
CA PHE A 91 -5.06 -8.23 -4.28
C PHE A 91 -5.34 -9.41 -3.33
N ASP A 92 -4.89 -10.58 -3.75
CA ASP A 92 -4.82 -11.81 -2.97
C ASP A 92 -3.57 -11.86 -2.09
N LEU A 93 -3.69 -12.58 -0.97
CA LEU A 93 -2.65 -12.72 0.04
C LEU A 93 -1.33 -13.24 -0.55
N GLU A 94 -1.39 -14.28 -1.38
CA GLU A 94 -0.19 -14.90 -1.97
C GLU A 94 0.59 -13.92 -2.85
N LYS A 95 -0.10 -13.13 -3.69
CA LYS A 95 0.57 -12.11 -4.51
C LYS A 95 1.11 -10.96 -3.67
N LEU A 96 0.39 -10.57 -2.62
CA LEU A 96 0.87 -9.56 -1.67
C LEU A 96 2.17 -10.02 -0.99
N GLU A 97 2.23 -11.27 -0.53
CA GLU A 97 3.43 -11.83 0.08
C GLU A 97 4.61 -11.87 -0.89
N GLN A 98 4.38 -12.33 -2.13
CA GLN A 98 5.44 -12.41 -3.14
C GLN A 98 6.00 -11.02 -3.48
N LEU A 99 5.11 -10.03 -3.67
CA LEU A 99 5.53 -8.65 -3.94
C LEU A 99 6.39 -8.05 -2.85
N ILE A 100 6.03 -8.30 -1.59
CA ILE A 100 6.78 -7.81 -0.44
C ILE A 100 8.17 -8.45 -0.40
N LYS A 101 8.28 -9.76 -0.71
CA LYS A 101 9.57 -10.45 -0.81
C LYS A 101 10.42 -9.87 -1.93
N ASP A 102 9.86 -9.69 -3.12
CA ASP A 102 10.55 -9.12 -4.28
C ASP A 102 11.08 -7.70 -3.98
N GLN A 103 10.31 -6.88 -3.26
CA GLN A 103 10.74 -5.54 -2.81
C GLN A 103 11.91 -5.56 -1.82
N ARG A 104 12.00 -6.60 -0.96
CA ARG A 104 13.13 -6.76 -0.02
C ARG A 104 14.40 -7.20 -0.74
N GLU A 105 14.27 -8.06 -1.74
CA GLU A 105 15.39 -8.54 -2.56
C GLU A 105 15.94 -7.43 -3.46
N ALA A 106 15.08 -6.63 -4.10
CA ALA A 106 15.48 -5.51 -4.95
C ALA A 106 16.25 -4.40 -4.21
N LYS A 107 16.07 -4.27 -2.89
CA LYS A 107 16.81 -3.30 -2.05
C LYS A 107 18.15 -3.83 -1.49
N SER A 108 18.45 -5.12 -1.72
CA SER A 108 19.68 -5.77 -1.23
C SER A 108 20.80 -5.88 -2.28
N THR A 109 20.59 -5.31 -3.49
CA THR A 109 21.58 -5.23 -4.57
C THR A 109 22.02 -3.78 -4.77
#